data_AF-A0A942GTQ9-F1
#
_entry.id   AF-A0A942GTQ9-F1
#
_cell.length_a   1.000
_cell.length_b   1.000
_cell.length_c   1.000
_cell.angle_alpha   90.00
_cell.angle_beta   90.00
_cell.angle_gamma   90.00
#
_symmetry.space_group_name_H-M   'P 1'
#
loop_
_entity.id
_entity.type
_entity.pdbx_description
1 polymer ?
#
loop_
_entity_poly.entity_id
_entity_poly.type
_entity_poly.pdbx_seq_one_letter_code
_entity_poly.pdbx_strand_id
1 'polypeptide(L)'
;MISILVYVVAAGFCSVLVTSIALGMRSPGRLVEARSSWIVFFCVLSTFSAPYMYIEALTNLKGREMADACKKAYASSDFNGQMKYYKLLSIHDDHAHALVVGVDDRGSEWGGVENPVLSVDLVRREDGSWKAETYKVLASGRLNQNNLVLPPYF
;
A
#
# COMPACT_ATOMS: atom_id res chain seq x y z
N MET A 1 -5.35 12.08 -7.65
CA MET A 1 -4.41 13.22 -7.46
C MET A 1 -4.30 13.65 -6.00
N ILE A 2 -5.42 13.80 -5.26
CA ILE A 2 -5.41 14.22 -3.84
C ILE A 2 -4.59 13.25 -2.96
N SER A 3 -4.68 11.93 -3.17
CA SER A 3 -3.94 10.93 -2.38
C SER A 3 -2.43 11.06 -2.50
N ILE A 4 -1.93 11.32 -3.71
CA ILE A 4 -0.48 11.52 -3.95
C ILE A 4 -0.01 12.80 -3.23
N LEU A 5 -0.79 13.88 -3.32
CA LEU A 5 -0.42 15.15 -2.68
C LEU A 5 -0.35 15.02 -1.16
N VAL A 6 -1.36 14.40 -0.53
CA VAL A 6 -1.36 14.13 0.92
C VAL A 6 -0.18 13.24 1.32
N TYR A 7 0.09 12.18 0.55
CA TYR A 7 1.26 11.32 0.79
C TYR A 7 2.58 12.09 0.74
N VAL A 8 2.77 12.91 -0.29
CA VAL A 8 4.00 13.68 -0.49
C VAL A 8 4.22 14.68 0.65
N VAL A 9 3.16 15.37 1.10
CA VAL A 9 3.25 16.31 2.22
C VAL A 9 3.59 15.57 3.53
N ALA A 10 2.89 14.46 3.83
CA ALA A 10 3.13 13.68 5.04
C ALA A 10 4.53 13.06 5.07
N ALA A 11 4.96 12.44 3.96
CA ALA A 11 6.29 11.85 3.85
C ALA A 11 7.40 12.91 3.88
N GLY A 12 7.16 14.09 3.30
CA GLY A 12 8.05 15.25 3.38
C GLY A 12 8.24 15.72 4.84
N PHE A 13 7.15 15.83 5.60
CA PHE A 13 7.21 16.19 7.01
C PHE A 13 7.99 15.16 7.85
N CYS A 14 7.71 13.87 7.67
CA CYS A 14 8.45 12.79 8.34
C CYS A 14 9.94 12.81 8.00
N SER A 15 10.29 13.07 6.74
CA SER A 15 11.67 13.17 6.29
C SER A 15 12.44 14.30 6.99
N VAL A 16 11.81 15.47 7.14
CA VAL A 16 12.40 16.60 7.87
C VAL A 16 12.65 16.21 9.33
N LEU A 17 11.69 15.58 10.00
CA LEU A 17 11.84 15.13 11.38
C LEU A 17 12.99 14.12 11.55
N VAL A 18 13.03 13.09 10.71
CA VAL A 18 14.10 12.07 10.74
C VAL A 18 15.46 12.72 10.50
N THR A 19 15.53 13.66 9.55
CA THR A 19 16.75 14.39 9.24
C THR A 19 17.21 15.27 10.41
N SER A 20 16.30 15.99 11.05
CA SER A 20 16.60 16.83 12.22
C SER A 20 17.13 15.99 13.39
N ILE A 21 16.54 14.82 13.65
CA ILE A 21 17.04 13.88 14.67
C ILE A 21 18.43 13.37 14.30
N ALA A 22 18.63 12.93 13.05
CA ALA A 22 19.92 12.41 12.57
C ALA A 22 21.05 13.45 12.63
N LEU A 23 20.73 14.73 12.40
CA LEU A 23 21.67 15.84 12.54
C LEU A 23 21.93 16.20 14.01
N GLY A 24 20.91 16.16 14.88
CA GLY A 24 21.03 16.44 16.31
C GLY A 24 21.87 15.40 17.09
N MET A 25 21.95 14.16 16.61
CA MET A 25 22.80 13.12 17.19
C MET A 25 24.30 13.27 16.85
N ARG A 26 24.70 14.26 16.04
CA ARG A 26 26.12 14.47 15.66
C ARG A 26 26.79 15.49 16.57
N SER A 27 27.99 15.14 17.04
CA SER A 27 28.80 16.04 17.88
C SER A 27 29.12 17.36 17.14
N PRO A 28 29.07 18.53 17.81
CA PRO A 28 29.28 19.85 17.19
C PRO A 28 30.59 20.01 16.38
N GLY A 29 31.63 19.23 16.69
CA GLY A 29 32.96 19.35 16.07
C GLY A 29 33.13 18.78 14.65
N ARG A 30 32.09 18.24 14.01
CA ARG A 30 32.16 17.62 12.66
C ARG A 30 31.19 18.24 11.64
N LEU A 31 30.79 19.48 11.83
CA LEU A 31 29.99 20.26 10.86
C LEU A 31 30.86 20.74 9.69
N VAL A 32 31.46 19.82 8.92
CA VAL A 32 32.22 20.14 7.71
C VAL A 32 31.44 19.67 6.47
N GLU A 33 30.52 20.55 6.07
CA GLU A 33 30.19 21.05 4.72
C GLU A 33 29.94 20.17 3.47
N ALA A 34 30.12 18.85 3.44
CA ALA A 34 29.74 18.11 2.21
C ALA A 34 29.20 16.69 2.43
N ARG A 35 29.55 16.05 3.56
CA ARG A 35 29.03 14.72 3.91
C ARG A 35 27.59 14.73 4.42
N SER A 36 27.03 15.90 4.74
CA SER A 36 25.67 16.04 5.26
C SER A 36 24.60 15.75 4.19
N SER A 37 24.80 16.24 2.96
CA SER A 37 23.76 16.22 1.91
C SER A 37 23.36 14.81 1.46
N TRP A 38 24.31 13.88 1.34
CA TRP A 38 24.00 12.49 0.99
C TRP A 38 23.19 11.78 2.07
N ILE A 39 23.48 12.05 3.34
CA ILE A 39 22.74 11.44 4.45
C ILE A 39 21.32 11.97 4.52
N VAL A 40 21.14 13.28 4.37
CA VAL A 40 19.81 13.90 4.25
C VAL A 40 19.06 13.29 3.06
N PHE A 41 19.70 13.17 1.90
CA PHE A 41 19.11 12.57 0.71
C PHE A 41 18.65 11.12 0.94
N PHE A 42 19.50 10.28 1.54
CA PHE A 42 19.12 8.89 1.86
C PHE A 42 18.03 8.81 2.94
N CYS A 43 18.01 9.71 3.93
CA CYS A 43 16.93 9.82 4.92
C CYS A 43 15.59 10.18 4.27
N VAL A 44 15.59 11.14 3.35
CA VAL A 44 14.39 11.51 2.59
C VAL A 44 13.94 10.33 1.75
N LEU A 45 14.84 9.78 0.93
CA LEU A 45 14.51 8.69 0.02
C LEU A 45 13.97 7.46 0.77
N SER A 46 14.61 7.07 1.88
CA SER A 46 14.16 5.96 2.72
C SER A 46 12.78 6.22 3.33
N THR A 47 12.48 7.44 3.77
CA THR A 47 11.17 7.77 4.33
C THR A 47 10.04 7.60 3.30
N PHE A 48 10.27 8.04 2.06
CA PHE A 48 9.28 7.91 0.98
C PHE A 48 9.14 6.48 0.43
N SER A 49 10.20 5.68 0.50
CA SER A 49 10.20 4.30 0.00
C SER A 49 9.86 3.26 1.07
N ALA A 50 10.04 3.57 2.36
CA ALA A 50 9.85 2.63 3.46
C ALA A 50 8.45 2.00 3.50
N PRO A 51 7.33 2.72 3.31
CA PRO A 51 6.00 2.11 3.29
C PRO A 51 5.84 1.08 2.17
N TYR A 52 6.35 1.39 0.97
CA TYR A 52 6.31 0.46 -0.17
C TYR A 52 7.19 -0.76 0.09
N MET A 53 8.41 -0.56 0.58
CA MET A 53 9.32 -1.66 0.91
C MET A 53 8.74 -2.56 2.00
N TYR A 54 8.10 -1.98 3.02
CA TYR A 54 7.43 -2.72 4.08
C TYR A 54 6.29 -3.59 3.53
N ILE A 55 5.40 -3.01 2.72
CA ILE A 55 4.28 -3.72 2.11
C ILE A 55 4.78 -4.81 1.16
N GLU A 56 5.82 -4.54 0.37
CA GLU A 56 6.41 -5.52 -0.54
C GLU A 56 7.04 -6.69 0.23
N ALA A 57 7.80 -6.40 1.28
CA ALA A 57 8.38 -7.41 2.14
C ALA A 57 7.30 -8.24 2.83
N LEU A 58 6.27 -7.60 3.38
CA LEU A 58 5.16 -8.28 4.04
C LEU A 58 4.41 -9.19 3.07
N THR A 59 4.12 -8.70 1.86
CA THR A 59 3.44 -9.47 0.81
C THR A 59 4.28 -10.68 0.38
N ASN A 60 5.59 -10.51 0.19
CA ASN A 60 6.45 -11.61 -0.24
C ASN A 60 6.68 -12.67 0.84
N LEU A 61 6.77 -12.26 2.11
CA LEU A 61 7.03 -13.17 3.23
C LEU A 61 5.78 -13.90 3.72
N LYS A 62 4.62 -13.24 3.73
CA LYS A 62 3.38 -13.75 4.33
C LYS A 62 2.21 -13.88 3.36
N GLY A 63 2.26 -13.21 2.20
CA GLY A 63 1.15 -13.17 1.25
C GLY A 63 0.79 -14.50 0.63
N ARG A 64 1.74 -15.43 0.48
CA ARG A 64 1.49 -16.73 -0.18
C ARG A 64 0.31 -17.49 0.43
N GLU A 65 0.17 -17.48 1.76
CA GLU A 65 -0.93 -18.16 2.48
C GLU A 65 -2.28 -17.45 2.31
N MET A 66 -2.27 -16.17 1.94
CA MET A 66 -3.44 -15.30 1.81
C MET A 66 -3.88 -15.09 0.36
N ALA A 67 -3.06 -15.49 -0.61
CA ALA A 67 -3.29 -15.27 -2.04
C ALA A 67 -4.66 -15.82 -2.50
N ASP A 68 -5.00 -17.03 -2.06
CA ASP A 68 -6.27 -17.67 -2.40
C ASP A 68 -7.47 -16.95 -1.78
N ALA A 69 -7.31 -16.42 -0.56
CA ALA A 69 -8.35 -15.64 0.11
C ALA A 69 -8.62 -14.32 -0.64
N CYS A 70 -7.55 -13.61 -1.02
CA CYS A 70 -7.64 -12.40 -1.85
C CYS A 70 -8.29 -12.67 -3.21
N LYS A 71 -7.90 -13.77 -3.87
CA LYS A 71 -8.46 -14.16 -5.17
C LYS A 71 -9.95 -14.49 -5.07
N LYS A 72 -10.36 -15.21 -4.02
CA LYS A 72 -11.77 -15.51 -3.74
C LYS A 72 -12.56 -14.24 -3.44
N ALA A 73 -12.00 -13.31 -2.65
CA ALA A 73 -12.62 -12.02 -2.35
C ALA A 73 -12.88 -11.20 -3.63
N TYR A 74 -11.91 -11.16 -4.54
CA TYR A 74 -12.08 -10.50 -5.82
C TYR A 74 -13.12 -11.21 -6.69
N ALA A 75 -13.08 -12.54 -6.77
CA ALA A 75 -14.05 -13.32 -7.54
C ALA A 75 -15.49 -13.20 -7.01
N SER A 76 -15.67 -12.91 -5.71
CA SER A 76 -16.97 -12.62 -5.11
C SER A 76 -17.44 -11.18 -5.31
N SER A 77 -16.60 -10.30 -5.86
CA SER A 77 -16.98 -8.91 -6.15
C SER A 77 -17.78 -8.80 -7.45
N ASP A 78 -18.44 -7.67 -7.65
CA ASP A 78 -19.27 -7.40 -8.85
C ASP A 78 -18.45 -7.08 -10.12
N PHE A 79 -17.13 -7.18 -10.08
CA PHE A 79 -16.22 -6.90 -11.20
C PHE A 79 -16.04 -8.12 -12.09
N ASN A 80 -16.06 -7.93 -13.41
CA ASN A 80 -15.90 -9.02 -14.36
C ASN A 80 -14.46 -9.07 -14.85
N GLY A 81 -13.64 -9.93 -14.26
CA GLY A 81 -12.26 -10.10 -14.68
C GLY A 81 -11.43 -10.83 -13.64
N GLN A 82 -10.11 -10.80 -13.80
CA GLN A 82 -9.18 -11.48 -12.90
C GLN A 82 -8.49 -10.50 -11.95
N MET A 83 -8.16 -11.01 -10.76
CA MET A 83 -7.23 -10.32 -9.87
C MET A 83 -5.86 -10.21 -10.55
N LYS A 84 -5.31 -8.99 -10.63
CA LYS A 84 -4.00 -8.71 -11.23
C LYS A 84 -2.90 -8.90 -10.20
N TYR A 85 -3.05 -8.30 -9.02
CA TYR A 85 -2.14 -8.46 -7.90
C TYR A 85 -2.83 -8.12 -6.58
N TYR A 86 -2.20 -8.49 -5.47
CA TYR A 86 -2.60 -8.05 -4.13
C TYR A 86 -1.35 -7.60 -3.36
N LYS A 87 -1.58 -6.79 -2.33
CA LYS A 87 -0.55 -6.29 -1.40
C LYS A 87 -1.09 -6.37 0.03
N LEU A 88 -0.31 -6.93 0.94
CA LEU A 88 -0.64 -6.92 2.37
C LEU A 88 -0.24 -5.59 2.98
N LEU A 89 -1.21 -4.85 3.51
CA LEU A 89 -1.01 -3.58 4.17
C LEU A 89 -0.62 -3.77 5.65
N SER A 90 -1.22 -4.75 6.31
CA SER A 90 -0.90 -5.11 7.69
C SER A 90 -1.27 -6.56 8.00
N ILE A 91 -0.62 -7.11 9.02
CA ILE A 91 -0.97 -8.40 9.64
C ILE A 91 -0.86 -8.23 11.16
N HIS A 92 -1.86 -8.69 11.88
CA HIS A 92 -1.94 -8.69 13.34
C HIS A 92 -2.53 -10.03 13.77
N ASP A 93 -1.68 -10.95 14.20
CA ASP A 93 -2.04 -12.31 14.62
C ASP A 93 -2.97 -13.01 13.62
N ASP A 94 -4.27 -13.05 13.93
CA ASP A 94 -5.31 -13.73 13.14
C ASP A 94 -6.05 -12.80 12.17
N HIS A 95 -5.64 -11.54 12.05
CA HIS A 95 -6.22 -10.58 11.12
C HIS A 95 -5.17 -10.03 10.15
N ALA A 96 -5.55 -9.84 8.90
CA ALA A 96 -4.72 -9.18 7.90
C ALA A 96 -5.56 -8.22 7.08
N HIS A 97 -4.93 -7.12 6.66
CA HIS A 97 -5.54 -6.17 5.77
C HIS A 97 -4.82 -6.22 4.42
N ALA A 98 -5.55 -6.49 3.36
CA ALA A 98 -5.03 -6.62 2.02
C ALA A 98 -5.65 -5.57 1.09
N LEU A 99 -4.84 -5.10 0.16
CA LEU A 99 -5.27 -4.34 -1.00
C LEU A 99 -5.22 -5.25 -2.21
N VAL A 100 -6.33 -5.36 -2.93
CA VAL A 100 -6.47 -6.22 -4.10
C VAL A 100 -6.77 -5.34 -5.31
N VAL A 101 -5.95 -5.49 -6.35
CA VAL A 101 -6.14 -4.80 -7.63
C VAL A 101 -6.47 -5.83 -8.68
N GLY A 102 -7.57 -5.62 -9.37
CA GLY A 102 -7.99 -6.50 -10.45
C GLY A 102 -8.21 -5.75 -11.75
N VAL A 103 -8.90 -6.43 -12.65
CA VAL A 103 -9.35 -5.90 -13.93
C VAL A 103 -10.86 -6.06 -14.00
N ASP A 104 -11.57 -5.00 -14.41
CA ASP A 104 -12.97 -5.06 -14.81
C ASP A 104 -13.07 -4.86 -16.33
N ASP A 105 -13.42 -5.96 -17.01
CA ASP A 105 -13.62 -6.05 -18.45
C ASP A 105 -15.08 -5.74 -18.84
N ARG A 106 -15.98 -5.51 -17.88
CA ARG A 106 -17.25 -4.84 -18.17
C ARG A 106 -16.87 -3.44 -18.60
N GLY A 107 -16.79 -3.25 -19.92
CA GLY A 107 -16.51 -1.98 -20.54
C GLY A 107 -17.20 -0.91 -19.74
N SER A 108 -16.39 -0.07 -19.11
CA SER A 108 -16.88 1.15 -18.50
C SER A 108 -17.74 1.90 -19.55
N GLU A 109 -18.66 2.80 -19.15
CA GLU A 109 -19.55 3.48 -20.12
C GLU A 109 -18.81 4.15 -21.31
N TRP A 110 -17.48 4.29 -21.21
CA TRP A 110 -16.53 4.82 -22.19
C TRP A 110 -15.72 3.74 -22.95
N GLY A 111 -16.04 2.45 -22.82
CA GLY A 111 -15.41 1.34 -23.56
C GLY A 111 -14.01 0.92 -23.06
N GLY A 112 -13.56 1.43 -21.92
CA GLY A 112 -12.23 1.18 -21.36
C GLY A 112 -12.20 0.04 -20.35
N VAL A 113 -11.03 -0.61 -20.24
CA VAL A 113 -10.67 -1.55 -19.16
C VAL A 113 -10.35 -0.76 -17.89
N GLU A 114 -10.95 -1.13 -16.77
CA GLU A 114 -10.74 -0.48 -15.48
C GLU A 114 -9.93 -1.38 -14.53
N ASN A 115 -9.09 -0.78 -13.68
CA ASN A 115 -8.42 -1.50 -12.59
C ASN A 115 -9.08 -1.16 -11.24
N PRO A 116 -10.15 -1.86 -10.83
CA PRO A 116 -10.75 -1.61 -9.54
C PRO A 116 -9.80 -2.01 -8.41
N VAL A 117 -9.84 -1.22 -7.34
CA VAL A 117 -9.05 -1.45 -6.12
C VAL A 117 -9.99 -1.77 -4.97
N LEU A 118 -9.79 -2.92 -4.34
CA LEU A 118 -10.54 -3.39 -3.18
C LEU A 118 -9.64 -3.40 -1.95
N SER A 119 -10.20 -2.97 -0.84
CA SER A 119 -9.70 -3.24 0.50
C SER A 119 -10.37 -4.52 1.00
N VAL A 120 -9.59 -5.47 1.49
CA VAL A 120 -10.07 -6.79 1.91
C VAL A 120 -9.55 -7.06 3.31
N ASP A 121 -10.48 -7.29 4.24
CA ASP A 121 -10.16 -7.77 5.57
C ASP A 121 -10.13 -9.29 5.56
N LEU A 122 -9.01 -9.83 6.01
CA LEU A 122 -8.73 -11.25 6.09
C LEU A 122 -8.72 -11.68 7.55
N VAL A 123 -9.29 -12.83 7.81
CA VAL A 123 -9.25 -13.50 9.11
C VAL A 123 -8.71 -14.92 8.96
N ARG A 124 -7.90 -15.33 9.93
CA ARG A 124 -7.38 -16.68 10.03
C ARG A 124 -8.44 -17.58 10.64
N ARG A 125 -8.65 -18.75 10.03
CA ARG A 125 -9.56 -19.78 10.53
C ARG A 125 -8.84 -20.72 11.49
N GLU A 126 -9.63 -21.49 12.23
CA GLU A 126 -9.15 -22.53 13.15
C GLU A 126 -8.28 -23.60 12.44
N ASP A 127 -8.54 -23.88 11.16
CA ASP A 127 -7.73 -24.79 10.33
C ASP A 127 -6.39 -24.17 9.87
N GLY A 128 -6.11 -22.94 10.27
CA GLY A 128 -4.92 -22.17 9.90
C GLY A 128 -5.01 -21.47 8.55
N SER A 129 -6.07 -21.68 7.77
CA SER A 129 -6.28 -21.04 6.46
C SER A 129 -6.82 -19.61 6.59
N TRP A 130 -6.56 -18.78 5.59
CA TRP A 130 -7.07 -17.41 5.54
C TRP A 130 -8.38 -17.33 4.78
N LYS A 131 -9.30 -16.48 5.25
CA LYS A 131 -10.57 -16.18 4.59
C LYS A 131 -10.79 -14.67 4.56
N ALA A 132 -11.34 -14.17 3.45
CA ALA A 132 -11.90 -12.84 3.43
C ALA A 132 -13.18 -12.76 4.26
N GLU A 133 -13.20 -11.84 5.22
CA GLU A 133 -14.35 -11.55 6.06
C GLU A 133 -15.22 -10.49 5.40
N THR A 134 -14.62 -9.36 5.01
CA THR A 134 -15.30 -8.29 4.30
C THR A 134 -14.41 -7.74 3.19
N TYR A 135 -15.04 -7.10 2.21
CA TYR A 135 -14.33 -6.27 1.23
C TYR A 135 -15.06 -4.95 1.03
N LYS A 136 -14.29 -3.91 0.74
CA LYS A 136 -14.76 -2.58 0.41
C LYS A 136 -14.08 -2.11 -0.86
N VAL A 137 -14.87 -1.63 -1.83
CA VAL A 137 -14.29 -0.99 -3.01
C VAL A 137 -13.69 0.35 -2.59
N LEU A 138 -12.41 0.56 -2.92
CA LEU A 138 -11.71 1.81 -2.65
C LEU A 138 -11.72 2.71 -3.89
N ALA A 139 -11.37 2.15 -5.05
CA ALA A 139 -11.35 2.89 -6.30
C ALA A 139 -12.07 2.09 -7.37
N SER A 140 -13.08 2.71 -7.99
CA SER A 140 -13.71 2.22 -9.20
C SER A 140 -14.39 3.37 -9.96
N GLY A 141 -14.07 3.49 -11.25
CA GLY A 141 -14.73 4.41 -12.17
C GLY A 141 -16.21 4.07 -12.35
N ARG A 142 -16.53 2.79 -12.56
CA ARG A 142 -17.92 2.28 -12.69
C ARG A 142 -18.80 2.62 -11.49
N LEU A 143 -18.25 2.53 -10.28
CA LEU A 143 -18.99 2.83 -9.04
C LEU A 143 -18.84 4.29 -8.59
N ASN A 144 -18.15 5.13 -9.38
CA ASN A 144 -17.78 6.50 -9.03
C ASN A 144 -17.15 6.62 -7.62
N GLN A 145 -16.35 5.61 -7.24
CA GLN A 145 -15.65 5.57 -5.97
C GLN A 145 -14.18 5.93 -6.18
N ASN A 146 -13.68 6.88 -5.40
CA ASN A 146 -12.31 7.35 -5.51
C ASN A 146 -11.75 7.66 -4.12
N ASN A 147 -11.68 6.62 -3.28
CA ASN A 147 -11.09 6.73 -1.96
C ASN A 147 -9.57 6.84 -2.05
N LEU A 148 -8.98 7.46 -1.03
CA LEU A 148 -7.53 7.59 -0.92
C LEU A 148 -6.93 6.21 -0.60
N VAL A 149 -6.04 5.75 -1.48
CA VAL A 149 -5.22 4.55 -1.26
C VAL A 149 -3.79 4.99 -0.96
N LEU A 150 -3.27 4.57 0.19
CA LEU A 150 -1.92 4.88 0.64
C LEU A 150 -1.18 3.60 1.05
N PRO A 151 0.00 3.34 0.49
CA PRO A 151 0.62 4.02 -0.66
C PRO A 151 -0.21 3.90 -1.94
N PRO A 152 -0.09 4.82 -2.92
CA PRO A 152 -0.87 4.76 -4.14
C PRO A 152 -0.50 3.52 -4.99
N TYR A 153 -1.52 2.71 -5.28
CA TYR A 153 -1.48 1.57 -6.20
C TYR A 153 -2.49 1.81 -7.34
N PHE A 154 -2.10 1.47 -8.58
CA PHE A 154 -2.86 1.72 -9.81
C PHE A 154 -2.92 0.49 -10.72
#